data_AF-F3GHL1-F1
#
_entry.id   AF-F3GHL1-F1
#
_cell.length_a   1.000
_cell.length_b   1.000
_cell.length_c   1.000
_cell.angle_alpha   90.00
_cell.angle_beta   90.00
_cell.angle_gamma   90.00
#
_symmetry.space_group_name_H-M   'P 1'
#
loop_
_entity.id
_entity.type
_entity.pdbx_description
1 polymer ?
#
loop_
_entity_poly.entity_id
_entity_poly.type
_entity_poly.pdbx_seq_one_letter_code
_entity_poly.pdbx_strand_id
1 'polypeptide(L)'
;MTSAPPKWTTAELAEDASNSASLFRAERLAVTDSWETHYKKARAKFEQLFNKLSDLNPIGITDDNLAEAYGLGLGEALRYLAGPPISDDDLQVIADVNSIAPGVLKKDAAALRKVFGVIERVIDPHRFPWMEAGVAPTDQQREAALLASSVLLAAQRIATEG
;
A
#
# COMPACT_ATOMS: atom_id res chain seq x y z
N MET A 1 4.83 -35.20 32.66
CA MET A 1 5.63 -35.98 31.69
C MET A 1 5.84 -35.09 30.48
N THR A 2 7.05 -34.61 30.26
CA THR A 2 7.42 -33.87 29.04
C THR A 2 7.71 -34.91 27.96
N SER A 3 6.91 -34.97 26.90
CA SER A 3 7.21 -35.85 25.77
C SER A 3 8.52 -35.39 25.14
N ALA A 4 9.43 -36.32 24.87
CA ALA A 4 10.62 -36.01 24.08
C ALA A 4 10.18 -35.37 22.75
N PRO A 5 10.92 -34.38 22.23
CA PRO A 5 10.60 -33.78 20.94
C PRO A 5 10.60 -34.87 19.85
N PRO A 6 9.66 -34.79 18.88
CA PRO A 6 9.59 -35.75 17.80
C PRO A 6 10.92 -35.81 17.03
N LYS A 7 11.34 -37.03 16.67
CA LYS A 7 12.49 -37.27 15.80
C LYS A 7 11.98 -37.76 14.46
N TRP A 8 11.98 -36.88 13.46
CA TRP A 8 11.60 -37.22 12.10
C TRP A 8 12.71 -38.00 11.40
N THR A 9 12.31 -39.06 10.72
CA THR A 9 13.15 -39.79 9.77
C THR A 9 13.26 -39.02 8.46
N THR A 10 14.28 -39.34 7.67
CA THR A 10 14.44 -38.79 6.32
C THR A 10 13.24 -39.12 5.42
N ALA A 11 12.60 -40.28 5.63
CA ALA A 11 11.42 -40.67 4.87
C ALA A 11 10.21 -39.78 5.19
N GLU A 12 9.95 -39.52 6.48
CA GLU A 12 8.86 -38.63 6.92
C GLU A 12 9.09 -37.19 6.40
N LEU A 13 10.32 -36.68 6.47
CA LEU A 13 10.64 -35.35 5.92
C LEU A 13 10.45 -35.27 4.40
N ALA A 14 10.77 -36.34 3.67
CA ALA A 14 10.60 -36.39 2.22
C ALA A 14 9.11 -36.46 1.82
N GLU A 15 8.31 -37.21 2.58
CA GLU A 15 6.86 -37.29 2.40
C GLU A 15 6.20 -35.93 2.66
N ASP A 16 6.50 -35.30 3.80
CA ASP A 16 5.97 -33.98 4.14
C ASP A 16 6.38 -32.92 3.11
N ALA A 17 7.63 -32.93 2.64
CA ALA A 17 8.08 -32.03 1.59
C ALA A 17 7.32 -32.23 0.28
N SER A 18 7.03 -33.47 -0.10
CA SER A 18 6.23 -33.80 -1.30
C SER A 18 4.78 -33.32 -1.16
N ASN A 19 4.20 -33.50 0.02
CA ASN A 19 2.85 -33.07 0.35
C ASN A 19 2.74 -31.54 0.33
N SER A 20 3.65 -30.83 1.01
CA SER A 20 3.72 -29.37 1.00
C SER A 20 3.92 -28.81 -0.41
N ALA A 21 4.80 -29.40 -1.22
CA ALA A 21 5.01 -28.97 -2.60
C ALA A 21 3.77 -29.20 -3.48
N SER A 22 3.04 -30.29 -3.25
CA SER A 22 1.80 -30.58 -3.97
C SER A 22 0.68 -29.61 -3.60
N LEU A 23 0.53 -29.30 -2.30
CA LEU A 23 -0.44 -28.31 -1.82
C LEU A 23 -0.13 -26.93 -2.38
N PHE A 24 1.13 -26.48 -2.29
CA PHE A 24 1.56 -25.19 -2.83
C PHE A 24 1.28 -25.06 -4.33
N ARG A 25 1.55 -26.12 -5.12
CA ARG A 25 1.22 -26.14 -6.56
C ARG A 25 -0.29 -26.04 -6.79
N ALA A 26 -1.08 -26.78 -6.03
CA ALA A 26 -2.53 -26.77 -6.16
C ALA A 26 -3.11 -25.39 -5.83
N GLU A 27 -2.66 -24.77 -4.74
CA GLU A 27 -3.08 -23.41 -4.35
C GLU A 27 -2.67 -22.37 -5.39
N ARG A 28 -1.43 -22.44 -5.90
CA ARG A 28 -0.93 -21.45 -6.86
C ARG A 28 -1.61 -21.53 -8.23
N LEU A 29 -2.06 -22.72 -8.63
CA LEU A 29 -2.76 -22.95 -9.89
C LEU A 29 -4.28 -22.87 -9.76
N ALA A 30 -4.81 -22.75 -8.54
CA ALA A 30 -6.24 -22.59 -8.33
C ALA A 30 -6.72 -21.29 -8.97
N VAL A 31 -7.86 -21.36 -9.68
CA VAL A 31 -8.57 -20.16 -10.11
C VAL A 31 -9.17 -19.53 -8.85
N THR A 32 -8.70 -18.33 -8.50
CA THR A 32 -9.21 -17.58 -7.35
C THR A 32 -9.59 -16.18 -7.76
N ASP A 33 -10.66 -15.66 -7.17
CA ASP A 33 -11.08 -14.26 -7.34
C ASP A 33 -10.28 -13.31 -6.44
N SER A 34 -9.24 -13.82 -5.75
CA SER A 34 -8.39 -13.04 -4.83
C SER A 34 -7.76 -11.87 -5.57
N TRP A 35 -7.11 -12.13 -6.72
CA TRP A 35 -6.48 -11.07 -7.53
C TRP A 35 -7.46 -9.94 -7.86
N GLU A 36 -8.61 -10.29 -8.43
CA GLU A 36 -9.63 -9.32 -8.82
C GLU A 36 -10.18 -8.56 -7.62
N THR A 37 -10.36 -9.24 -6.49
CA THR A 37 -10.83 -8.64 -5.23
C THR A 37 -9.84 -7.60 -4.69
N HIS A 38 -8.55 -7.94 -4.62
CA HIS A 38 -7.52 -6.99 -4.15
C HIS A 38 -7.36 -5.82 -5.12
N TYR A 39 -7.38 -6.09 -6.43
CA TYR A 39 -7.31 -5.06 -7.45
C TYR A 39 -8.48 -4.06 -7.34
N LYS A 40 -9.72 -4.54 -7.27
CA LYS A 40 -10.91 -3.66 -7.15
C LYS A 40 -10.87 -2.82 -5.87
N LYS A 41 -10.48 -3.42 -4.74
CA LYS A 41 -10.32 -2.70 -3.47
C LYS A 41 -9.24 -1.62 -3.55
N ALA A 42 -8.09 -1.95 -4.14
CA ALA A 42 -7.00 -1.00 -4.33
C ALA A 42 -7.42 0.13 -5.27
N ARG A 43 -8.07 -0.19 -6.39
CA ARG A 43 -8.60 0.77 -7.35
C ARG A 43 -9.56 1.76 -6.73
N ALA A 44 -10.55 1.28 -5.97
CA ALA A 44 -11.49 2.14 -5.28
C ALA A 44 -10.80 3.07 -4.27
N LYS A 45 -9.79 2.58 -3.53
CA LYS A 45 -8.98 3.41 -2.61
C LYS A 45 -8.23 4.53 -3.35
N PHE A 46 -7.57 4.22 -4.47
CA PHE A 46 -6.82 5.22 -5.22
C PHE A 46 -7.73 6.21 -5.94
N GLU A 47 -8.87 5.77 -6.48
CA GLU A 47 -9.88 6.69 -7.04
C GLU A 47 -10.40 7.66 -5.98
N GLN A 48 -10.68 7.17 -4.77
CA GLN A 48 -11.10 8.02 -3.67
C GLN A 48 -9.99 9.00 -3.25
N LEU A 49 -8.74 8.55 -3.18
CA LEU A 49 -7.60 9.40 -2.85
C LEU A 49 -7.38 10.50 -3.89
N PHE A 50 -7.38 10.14 -5.18
CA PHE A 50 -7.23 11.08 -6.28
C PHE A 50 -8.34 12.13 -6.24
N ASN A 51 -9.60 11.71 -6.09
CA ASN A 51 -10.72 12.64 -5.98
C ASN A 51 -10.57 13.61 -4.79
N LYS A 52 -10.03 13.14 -3.65
CA LYS A 52 -9.79 13.99 -2.48
C LYS A 52 -8.63 14.96 -2.66
N LEU A 53 -7.58 14.53 -3.33
CA LEU A 53 -6.36 15.31 -3.52
C LEU A 53 -6.28 15.98 -4.90
N SER A 54 -7.43 16.22 -5.53
CA SER A 54 -7.53 16.88 -6.85
C SER A 54 -6.64 16.22 -7.92
N ASP A 55 -6.72 14.89 -8.04
CA ASP A 55 -5.90 14.05 -8.91
C ASP A 55 -4.39 14.20 -8.69
N LEU A 56 -4.00 14.50 -7.43
CA LEU A 56 -2.63 14.85 -7.07
C LEU A 56 -2.14 16.06 -7.88
N ASN A 57 -2.98 17.07 -8.07
CA ASN A 57 -2.52 18.36 -8.55
C ASN A 57 -1.84 19.10 -7.37
N PRO A 58 -0.54 19.46 -7.46
CA PRO A 58 0.17 20.12 -6.36
C PRO A 58 -0.54 21.37 -5.82
N ILE A 59 -1.20 22.14 -6.68
CA ILE A 59 -1.94 23.35 -6.29
C ILE A 59 -3.22 23.02 -5.52
N GLY A 60 -3.79 21.83 -5.75
CA GLY A 60 -5.03 21.36 -5.16
C GLY A 60 -4.87 20.54 -3.88
N ILE A 61 -3.65 20.32 -3.39
CA ILE A 61 -3.38 19.58 -2.14
C ILE A 61 -3.31 20.56 -0.97
N THR A 62 -4.22 20.39 -0.01
CA THR A 62 -4.40 21.29 1.14
C THR A 62 -4.35 20.49 2.44
N ASP A 63 -4.15 21.15 3.59
CA ASP A 63 -4.18 20.44 4.87
C ASP A 63 -5.55 19.81 5.15
N ASP A 64 -6.63 20.47 4.72
CA ASP A 64 -8.00 20.00 4.93
C ASP A 64 -8.29 18.72 4.15
N ASN A 65 -7.90 18.64 2.87
CA ASN A 65 -8.15 17.44 2.09
C ASN A 65 -7.21 16.28 2.46
N LEU A 66 -5.99 16.57 2.93
CA LEU A 66 -5.12 15.57 3.54
C LEU A 66 -5.74 15.00 4.82
N ALA A 67 -6.29 15.85 5.69
CA ALA A 67 -6.91 15.43 6.94
C ALA A 67 -8.17 14.61 6.69
N GLU A 68 -8.95 14.98 5.67
CA GLU A 68 -10.11 14.21 5.22
C GLU A 68 -9.68 12.85 4.66
N ALA A 69 -8.67 12.79 3.78
CA ALA A 69 -8.17 11.54 3.22
C ALA A 69 -7.68 10.58 4.31
N TYR A 70 -6.92 11.06 5.29
CA TYR A 70 -6.52 10.26 6.45
C TYR A 70 -7.71 9.81 7.28
N GLY A 71 -8.69 10.69 7.50
CA GLY A 71 -9.93 10.38 8.20
C GLY A 71 -10.78 9.29 7.53
N LEU A 72 -10.64 9.11 6.21
CA LEU A 72 -11.27 8.05 5.42
C LEU A 72 -10.46 6.75 5.39
N GLY A 73 -9.32 6.68 6.09
CA GLY A 73 -8.45 5.50 6.11
C GLY A 73 -7.58 5.35 4.87
N LEU A 74 -7.32 6.42 4.13
CA LEU A 74 -6.50 6.40 2.91
C LEU A 74 -4.99 6.53 3.17
N GLY A 75 -4.55 6.46 4.42
CA GLY A 75 -3.14 6.55 4.80
C GLY A 75 -2.25 5.50 4.11
N GLU A 76 -2.76 4.29 3.90
CA GLU A 76 -2.06 3.28 3.10
C GLU A 76 -1.87 3.72 1.64
N ALA A 77 -2.93 4.20 0.99
CA ALA A 77 -2.84 4.65 -0.40
C ALA A 77 -1.86 5.83 -0.55
N LEU A 78 -1.83 6.73 0.43
CA LEU A 78 -0.86 7.83 0.52
C LEU A 78 0.59 7.31 0.58
N ARG A 79 0.88 6.33 1.43
CA ARG A 79 2.21 5.71 1.51
C ARG A 79 2.66 5.05 0.20
N TYR A 80 1.70 4.54 -0.57
CA TYR A 80 1.97 3.90 -1.86
C TYR A 80 2.11 4.89 -3.02
N LEU A 81 1.94 6.19 -2.79
CA LEU A 81 2.36 7.21 -3.77
C LEU A 81 3.89 7.30 -3.87
N ALA A 82 4.61 6.90 -2.83
CA ALA A 82 6.07 6.85 -2.85
C ALA A 82 6.58 5.74 -3.79
N GLY A 83 7.74 5.98 -4.41
CA GLY A 83 8.46 4.99 -5.21
C GLY A 83 9.86 4.74 -4.63
N PRO A 84 10.11 3.62 -3.91
CA PRO A 84 9.18 2.55 -3.51
C PRO A 84 8.21 2.94 -2.37
N PRO A 85 7.13 2.18 -2.12
CA PRO A 85 6.22 2.42 -0.99
C PRO A 85 6.92 2.41 0.36
N ILE A 86 6.50 3.31 1.25
CA ILE A 86 7.03 3.40 2.62
C ILE A 86 6.14 2.60 3.58
N SER A 87 6.74 1.89 4.53
CA SER A 87 6.00 1.21 5.61
C SER A 87 5.41 2.20 6.61
N ASP A 88 4.48 1.74 7.46
CA ASP A 88 3.93 2.56 8.54
C ASP A 88 5.02 2.99 9.55
N ASP A 89 5.86 2.03 9.96
CA ASP A 89 6.93 2.27 10.93
C ASP A 89 8.01 3.21 10.40
N ASP A 90 8.46 3.01 9.16
CA ASP A 90 9.47 3.87 8.54
C ASP A 90 8.94 5.30 8.37
N LEU A 91 7.68 5.45 7.93
CA LEU A 91 7.09 6.77 7.76
C LEU A 91 7.01 7.52 9.09
N GLN A 92 6.63 6.84 10.17
CA GLN A 92 6.57 7.44 11.50
C GLN A 92 7.94 7.97 11.95
N VAL A 93 9.00 7.18 11.74
CA VAL A 93 10.38 7.55 12.10
C VAL A 93 10.89 8.70 11.24
N ILE A 94 10.73 8.61 9.92
CA ILE A 94 11.26 9.62 8.98
C ILE A 94 10.51 10.95 9.10
N ALA A 95 9.20 10.90 9.34
CA ALA A 95 8.39 12.11 9.53
C ALA A 95 8.58 12.75 10.90
N ASP A 96 9.29 12.11 11.84
CA ASP A 96 9.48 12.61 13.20
C ASP A 96 8.14 12.97 13.87
N VAL A 97 7.26 11.95 13.95
CA VAL A 97 5.94 12.03 14.60
C VAL A 97 5.76 10.89 15.59
N ASN A 98 5.01 11.14 16.66
CA ASN A 98 4.78 10.15 17.71
C ASN A 98 3.81 9.03 17.30
N SER A 99 2.95 9.29 16.32
CA SER A 99 1.97 8.32 15.81
C SER A 99 1.47 8.72 14.44
N ILE A 100 1.25 7.71 13.59
CA ILE A 100 0.57 7.87 12.29
C ILE A 100 -0.86 7.31 12.29
N ALA A 101 -1.41 6.98 13.46
CA ALA A 101 -2.76 6.44 13.57
C ALA A 101 -3.80 7.46 13.04
N PRO A 102 -4.79 7.05 12.22
CA PRO A 102 -5.75 7.98 11.61
C PRO A 102 -6.48 8.88 12.61
N GLY A 103 -6.88 8.34 13.76
CA GLY A 103 -7.58 9.07 14.81
C GLY A 103 -6.72 10.13 15.53
N VAL A 104 -5.39 10.00 15.47
CA VAL A 104 -4.41 10.96 16.00
C VAL A 104 -4.08 12.00 14.93
N LEU A 105 -3.61 11.55 13.76
CA LEU A 105 -3.17 12.45 12.69
C LEU A 105 -4.27 13.38 12.18
N LYS A 106 -5.52 12.93 12.12
CA LYS A 106 -6.66 13.79 11.71
C LYS A 106 -6.81 15.03 12.61
N LYS A 107 -6.35 14.96 13.87
CA LYS A 107 -6.47 16.05 14.86
C LYS A 107 -5.19 16.86 15.02
N ASP A 108 -4.11 16.45 14.37
CA ASP A 108 -2.79 17.07 14.46
C ASP A 108 -2.31 17.45 13.05
N ALA A 109 -2.74 18.62 12.59
CA ALA A 109 -2.41 19.11 11.26
C ALA A 109 -0.90 19.29 11.06
N ALA A 110 -0.15 19.63 12.11
CA ALA A 110 1.29 19.79 12.03
C ALA A 110 1.99 18.44 11.79
N ALA A 111 1.61 17.40 12.54
CA ALA A 111 2.12 16.05 12.33
C ALA A 111 1.71 15.50 10.95
N LEU A 112 0.47 15.75 10.52
CA LEU A 112 -0.01 15.33 9.21
C LEU A 112 0.78 15.98 8.06
N ARG A 113 1.09 17.28 8.17
CA ARG A 113 1.90 17.98 7.17
C ARG A 113 3.33 17.45 7.14
N LYS A 114 3.94 17.13 8.29
CA LYS A 114 5.26 16.46 8.33
C LYS A 114 5.23 15.13 7.57
N VAL A 115 4.22 14.30 7.84
CA VAL A 115 4.03 13.01 7.19
C VAL A 115 3.87 13.16 5.68
N PHE A 116 2.99 14.04 5.23
CA PHE A 116 2.80 14.28 3.81
C PHE A 116 4.06 14.85 3.15
N GLY A 117 4.79 15.75 3.83
CA GLY A 117 6.04 16.31 3.32
C GLY A 117 7.14 15.27 3.10
N VAL A 118 7.12 14.14 3.83
CA VAL A 118 7.99 12.99 3.51
C VAL A 118 7.54 12.33 2.22
N ILE A 119 6.25 12.00 2.10
CA ILE A 119 5.67 11.33 0.93
C ILE A 119 5.89 12.17 -0.34
N GLU A 120 5.65 13.47 -0.29
CA GLU A 120 5.82 14.40 -1.40
C GLU A 120 7.25 14.41 -1.95
N ARG A 121 8.26 14.29 -1.08
CA ARG A 121 9.67 14.25 -1.48
C ARG A 121 10.08 12.96 -2.18
N VAL A 122 9.36 11.87 -1.96
CA VAL A 122 9.67 10.55 -2.51
C VAL A 122 8.56 10.00 -3.39
N ILE A 123 7.63 10.87 -3.81
CA ILE A 123 6.57 10.52 -4.75
C ILE A 123 7.20 9.95 -6.02
N ASP A 124 6.63 8.87 -6.53
CA ASP A 124 7.16 8.19 -7.71
C ASP A 124 7.02 9.07 -8.96
N PRO A 125 8.12 9.62 -9.52
CA PRO A 125 8.04 10.54 -10.65
C PRO A 125 7.62 9.83 -11.94
N HIS A 126 7.73 8.50 -12.03
CA HIS A 126 7.31 7.75 -13.19
C HIS A 126 5.79 7.50 -13.19
N ARG A 127 5.19 7.35 -12.02
CA ARG A 127 3.72 7.23 -11.88
C ARG A 127 3.03 8.58 -11.84
N PHE A 128 3.65 9.59 -11.24
CA PHE A 128 3.06 10.91 -11.02
C PHE A 128 3.92 12.05 -11.60
N PRO A 129 4.30 12.01 -12.90
CA PRO A 129 5.25 12.97 -13.49
C PRO A 129 4.79 14.43 -13.43
N TRP A 130 3.48 14.67 -13.31
CA TRP A 130 2.92 16.03 -13.22
C TRP A 130 3.15 16.69 -11.85
N MET A 131 3.44 15.92 -10.80
CA MET A 131 3.73 16.45 -9.47
C MET A 131 4.99 17.32 -9.48
N GLU A 132 6.06 16.84 -10.14
CA GLU A 132 7.29 17.61 -10.32
C GLU A 132 7.09 18.82 -11.25
N ALA A 133 6.28 18.65 -12.29
CA ALA A 133 5.98 19.71 -13.23
C ALA A 133 5.05 20.81 -12.67
N GLY A 134 4.41 20.58 -11.51
CA GLY A 134 3.53 21.58 -10.89
C GLY A 134 2.22 21.80 -11.66
N VAL A 135 1.76 20.81 -12.43
CA VAL A 135 0.58 20.93 -13.30
C VAL A 135 -0.44 19.83 -13.00
N ALA A 136 -1.67 19.99 -13.51
CA ALA A 136 -2.67 18.94 -13.46
C ALA A 136 -2.32 17.79 -14.43
N PRO A 137 -2.64 16.53 -14.09
CA PRO A 137 -2.47 15.41 -15.01
C PRO A 137 -3.42 15.52 -16.21
N THR A 138 -3.01 14.91 -17.31
CA THR A 138 -3.94 14.52 -18.38
C THR A 138 -4.77 13.30 -17.96
N ASP A 139 -5.92 13.07 -18.60
CA ASP A 139 -6.76 11.89 -18.34
C ASP A 139 -5.99 10.57 -18.51
N GLN A 140 -5.10 10.50 -19.51
CA GLN A 140 -4.27 9.32 -19.75
C GLN A 140 -3.26 9.09 -18.61
N GLN A 141 -2.60 10.15 -18.14
CA GLN A 141 -1.66 10.06 -17.02
C GLN A 141 -2.38 9.64 -15.73
N ARG A 142 -3.55 10.25 -15.47
CA ARG A 142 -4.41 9.93 -14.33
C ARG A 142 -4.80 8.45 -14.34
N GLU A 143 -5.32 7.94 -15.46
CA GLU A 143 -5.74 6.54 -15.56
C GLU A 143 -4.57 5.56 -15.47
N ALA A 144 -3.42 5.88 -16.07
CA ALA A 144 -2.21 5.08 -15.96
C ALA A 144 -1.71 4.98 -14.51
N ALA A 145 -1.71 6.11 -13.78
CA ALA A 145 -1.29 6.15 -12.39
C ALA A 145 -2.25 5.38 -11.47
N LEU A 146 -3.56 5.50 -11.69
CA LEU A 146 -4.56 4.72 -10.98
C LEU A 146 -4.37 3.23 -11.21
N LEU A 147 -4.21 2.79 -12.46
CA LEU A 147 -3.93 1.40 -12.80
C LEU A 147 -2.65 0.89 -12.11
N ALA A 148 -1.52 1.59 -12.30
CA ALA A 148 -0.24 1.18 -11.76
C ALA A 148 -0.24 1.09 -10.24
N SER A 149 -0.84 2.07 -9.57
CA SER A 149 -0.92 2.10 -8.10
C SER A 149 -1.84 0.99 -7.56
N SER A 150 -2.95 0.72 -8.27
CA SER A 150 -3.88 -0.36 -7.91
C SER A 150 -3.22 -1.74 -8.03
N VAL A 151 -2.49 -1.98 -9.11
CA VAL A 151 -1.73 -3.23 -9.32
C VAL A 151 -0.65 -3.38 -8.26
N LEU A 152 0.10 -2.32 -7.96
CA LEU A 152 1.17 -2.34 -6.95
C LEU A 152 0.63 -2.74 -5.56
N LEU A 153 -0.44 -2.09 -5.11
CA LEU A 153 -1.03 -2.39 -3.81
C LEU A 153 -1.68 -3.78 -3.77
N ALA A 154 -2.37 -4.19 -4.84
CA ALA A 154 -2.98 -5.51 -4.90
C ALA A 154 -1.93 -6.63 -4.87
N ALA A 155 -0.85 -6.48 -5.64
CA ALA A 155 0.25 -7.43 -5.67
C ALA A 155 0.93 -7.52 -4.29
N GLN A 156 1.17 -6.38 -3.63
CA GLN A 156 1.78 -6.36 -2.30
C GLN A 156 0.88 -7.03 -1.26
N ARG A 157 -0.43 -6.79 -1.30
CA ARG A 157 -1.39 -7.42 -0.38
C ARG A 157 -1.38 -8.94 -0.52
N ILE A 158 -1.48 -9.45 -1.74
CA ILE A 158 -1.43 -10.89 -2.01
C ILE A 158 -0.08 -11.50 -1.59
N ALA A 159 1.02 -10.77 -1.76
CA ALA A 159 2.34 -11.25 -1.33
C ALA A 159 2.50 -11.35 0.19
N THR A 160 1.70 -10.58 0.95
CA THR A 160 1.76 -10.53 2.42
C THR A 160 0.61 -11.25 3.12
N GLU A 161 -0.43 -11.63 2.38
CA GLU A 161 -1.54 -12.44 2.88
C GLU A 161 -1.13 -13.91 2.76
N GLY A 162 -0.67 -14.46 3.89
CA GLY A 162 -0.33 -15.86 4.10
C GLY A 162 -0.82 -16.34 5.45
#